data_AF-G4Q5L7-F1
#
_entry.id   AF-G4Q5L7-F1
#
_cell.length_a   1.000
_cell.length_b   1.000
_cell.length_c   1.000
_cell.angle_alpha   90.00
_cell.angle_beta   90.00
_cell.angle_gamma   90.00
#
_symmetry.space_group_name_H-M   'P 1'
#
loop_
_entity.id
_entity.type
_entity.pdbx_description
1 polymer ?
#
loop_
_entity_poly.entity_id
_entity_poly.type
_entity_poly.pdbx_seq_one_letter_code
_entity_poly.pdbx_strand_id
1 'polypeptide(L)' 'MIMRDSTVHRRTKETDVTVTLELDGTGEADIDTGVGFLNHMLTLFAVHGHFDLTVRATGDLDVDCHHTWKMWP' A
#
# COMPACT_ATOMS: atom_id res chain seq x y z
N MET A 1 25.57 -6.77 4.28
CA MET A 1 24.18 -6.76 4.80
C MET A 1 23.27 -7.01 3.60
N ILE A 2 22.31 -7.92 3.69
CA ILE A 2 21.33 -8.16 2.62
C ILE A 2 20.11 -7.29 2.95
N MET A 3 19.61 -6.53 1.97
CA MET A 3 18.38 -5.76 2.12
C MET A 3 17.18 -6.71 2.11
N ARG A 4 16.23 -6.47 3.03
CA ARG A 4 14.99 -7.25 3.13
C ARG A 4 13.86 -6.44 2.52
N ASP A 5 13.87 -6.33 1.19
CA ASP A 5 12.88 -5.60 0.43
C ASP A 5 12.15 -6.51 -0.57
N SER A 6 10.95 -6.09 -0.96
CA SER A 6 10.20 -6.73 -2.05
C SER A 6 9.22 -5.75 -2.69
N THR A 7 9.01 -5.91 -4.00
CA THR A 7 7.97 -5.21 -4.75
C THR A 7 6.99 -6.22 -5.35
N VAL A 8 5.69 -5.96 -5.18
CA VAL A 8 4.61 -6.79 -5.69
C VAL A 8 3.64 -5.92 -6.48
N HIS A 9 3.27 -6.40 -7.67
CA HIS A 9 2.22 -5.81 -8.50
C HIS A 9 1.05 -6.80 -8.63
N ARG A 10 -0.17 -6.30 -8.45
CA ARG A 10 -1.41 -7.06 -8.60
C ARG A 10 -2.42 -6.23 -9.38
N ARG A 11 -3.02 -6.85 -10.38
CA ARG A 11 -4.10 -6.26 -11.17
C ARG A 11 -5.31 -7.18 -11.23
N THR A 12 -6.48 -6.61 -10.98
CA THR A 12 -7.80 -7.24 -11.19
C THR A 12 -8.64 -6.38 -12.12
N LYS A 13 -9.93 -6.69 -12.25
CA LYS A 13 -10.87 -5.83 -12.97
C LYS A 13 -11.19 -4.56 -12.18
N GLU A 14 -11.19 -4.66 -10.85
CA GLU A 14 -11.60 -3.64 -9.89
C GLU A 14 -10.41 -2.76 -9.48
N THR A 15 -9.18 -3.31 -9.44
CA THR A 15 -8.02 -2.62 -8.85
C THR A 15 -6.72 -2.84 -9.62
N ASP A 16 -5.82 -1.86 -9.59
CA ASP A 16 -4.42 -1.95 -10.03
C ASP A 16 -3.54 -1.44 -8.88
N VAL A 17 -2.72 -2.32 -8.30
CA VAL A 17 -2.00 -2.10 -7.05
C VAL A 17 -0.52 -2.47 -7.19
N THR A 18 0.37 -1.56 -6.78
CA THR A 18 1.81 -1.81 -6.59
C THR A 18 2.19 -1.50 -5.16
N VAL A 19 2.92 -2.41 -4.51
CA VAL A 19 3.46 -2.23 -3.16
C VAL A 19 4.95 -2.54 -3.18
N THR A 20 5.75 -1.64 -2.61
CA THR A 20 7.16 -1.87 -2.27
C THR A 20 7.31 -1.75 -0.77
N LEU A 21 7.91 -2.75 -0.14
CA LEU A 21 8.12 -2.82 1.30
C LEU A 21 9.58 -3.15 1.59
N GLU A 22 10.22 -2.33 2.42
CA GLU A 22 11.51 -2.62 3.06
C GLU A 22 11.31 -2.86 4.56
N LEU A 23 11.75 -4.03 5.03
CA LEU A 23 11.53 -4.49 6.40
C LEU A 23 12.49 -3.86 7.43
N ASP A 24 13.64 -3.35 6.99
CA ASP A 24 14.68 -2.72 7.83
C ASP A 24 14.76 -1.21 7.54
N GLY A 25 13.61 -0.56 7.41
CA GLY A 25 13.50 0.84 7.02
C GLY A 25 13.63 1.83 8.18
N THR A 26 13.26 3.07 7.88
CA THR A 26 13.28 4.20 8.83
C THR A 26 11.87 4.70 9.18
N GLY A 27 10.84 4.22 8.47
CA GLY A 27 9.46 4.63 8.64
C GLY A 27 8.96 5.56 7.52
N GLU A 28 9.67 5.62 6.38
CA GLU A 28 9.24 6.40 5.22
C GLU A 28 7.97 5.81 4.61
N ALA A 29 7.02 6.68 4.28
CA ALA A 29 5.73 6.27 3.73
C ALA A 29 5.36 7.14 2.53
N ASP A 30 5.23 6.52 1.37
CA ASP A 30 4.73 7.16 0.15
C ASP A 30 3.50 6.40 -0.36
N ILE A 31 2.32 6.87 0.01
CA ILE A 31 1.08 6.09 -0.07
C ILE A 31 -0.01 6.87 -0.78
N ASP A 32 -0.47 6.32 -1.89
CA ASP A 32 -1.64 6.83 -2.62
C ASP A 32 -2.54 5.68 -3.04
N THR A 33 -3.69 5.57 -2.37
CA THR A 33 -4.74 4.58 -2.68
C THR A 33 -6.03 5.22 -3.19
N GLY A 34 -6.10 6.55 -3.29
CA GLY A 34 -7.35 7.29 -3.45
C GLY A 34 -8.30 7.27 -2.24
N VAL A 35 -8.01 6.50 -1.17
CA VAL A 35 -8.82 6.41 0.05
C VAL A 35 -8.05 7.00 1.23
N GLY A 36 -8.39 8.23 1.62
CA GLY A 36 -7.61 9.00 2.62
C GLY A 36 -7.43 8.31 3.98
N PHE A 37 -8.46 7.63 4.49
CA PHE A 37 -8.34 6.89 5.75
C PHE A 37 -7.37 5.70 5.64
N LEU A 38 -7.40 4.98 4.51
CA LEU A 38 -6.47 3.87 4.28
C LEU A 38 -5.03 4.38 4.15
N ASN A 39 -4.82 5.49 3.42
CA ASN A 39 -3.51 6.14 3.34
C ASN A 39 -2.96 6.42 4.74
N HIS A 40 -3.78 7.05 5.60
CA HIS A 40 -3.40 7.36 6.96
C HIS A 40 -3.02 6.10 7.77
N MET A 41 -3.84 5.05 7.70
CA MET A 41 -3.56 3.81 8.42
C MET A 41 -2.27 3.12 7.97
N LEU A 42 -2.00 3.10 6.66
CA LEU A 42 -0.77 2.51 6.13
C LEU A 42 0.47 3.38 6.45
N THR A 43 0.33 4.70 6.51
CA THR A 43 1.40 5.59 6.99
C THR A 43 1.75 5.29 8.45
N LEU A 44 0.74 5.13 9.31
CA LEU A 44 0.97 4.75 10.71
C LEU A 44 1.63 3.37 10.82
N PHE A 45 1.24 2.42 9.97
CA PHE A 45 1.87 1.10 9.89
C PHE A 45 3.36 1.19 9.55
N ALA A 46 3.74 2.00 8.55
CA ALA A 46 5.13 2.21 8.17
C ALA A 46 5.94 2.88 9.29
N VAL A 47 5.43 3.99 9.83
CA VAL A 47 6.10 4.79 10.88
C VAL A 47 6.31 3.99 12.16
N HIS A 48 5.28 3.30 12.65
CA HIS A 48 5.38 2.55 13.92
C HIS A 48 5.99 1.16 13.75
N GLY A 49 6.03 0.64 12.53
CA GLY A 49 6.72 -0.62 12.18
C GLY A 49 8.20 -0.43 11.84
N HIS A 50 8.67 0.81 11.65
CA HIS A 50 9.98 1.12 11.05
C HIS A 50 10.18 0.45 9.69
N PHE A 51 9.14 0.49 8.86
CA PHE A 51 9.19 0.02 7.49
C PHE A 51 9.24 1.20 6.54
N ASP A 52 9.97 1.04 5.43
CA ASP A 52 9.81 1.97 4.31
C ASP A 52 8.80 1.35 3.34
N LEU A 53 7.70 2.07 3.10
CA LEU A 53 6.52 1.56 2.41
C LEU A 53 6.08 2.51 1.30
N THR A 54 6.10 2.01 0.07
CA THR A 54 5.47 2.68 -1.07
C THR A 54 4.24 1.91 -1.51
N VAL A 55 3.10 2.59 -1.63
CA VAL A 55 1.86 2.00 -2.14
C VAL A 55 1.26 2.91 -3.21
N ARG A 56 0.93 2.30 -4.34
CA ARG A 56 0.11 2.90 -5.40
C ARG A 56 -1.07 1.98 -5.65
N ALA A 57 -2.27 2.46 -5.40
CA ALA A 57 -3.49 1.72 -5.70
C ALA A 57 -4.49 2.62 -6.41
N THR A 58 -5.03 2.11 -7.51
CA THR A 58 -6.21 2.66 -8.17
C THR A 58 -7.31 1.62 -8.12
N GLY A 59 -8.54 2.07 -7.86
CA GLY A 59 -9.70 1.21 -7.73
C GLY A 59 -10.97 1.85 -8.29
N ASP A 60 -12.03 1.07 -8.40
CA ASP A 60 -13.36 1.48 -8.86
C ASP A 60 -14.14 2.25 -7.77
N LEU A 61 -13.56 3.37 -7.31
CA LEU A 61 -14.09 4.18 -6.21
C LEU A 61 -15.49 4.79 -6.46
N ASP A 62 -15.95 4.80 -7.71
CA ASP A 62 -17.33 5.16 -8.07
C ASP A 62 -18.37 4.16 -7.56
N VAL A 63 -17.97 2.90 -7.28
CA VAL A 63 -18.80 1.89 -6.63
C VAL A 63 -18.76 2.09 -5.12
N ASP A 64 -17.61 1.82 -4.51
CA ASP A 64 -17.21 2.18 -3.15
C ASP A 64 -15.70 1.92 -2.95
N CYS A 65 -15.20 2.05 -1.73
CA CYS A 65 -13.80 1.77 -1.42
C CYS A 65 -13.48 0.29 -1.12
N HIS A 66 -14.48 -0.60 -1.05
CA HIS A 66 -14.34 -1.97 -0.57
C HIS A 66 -13.27 -2.75 -1.31
N HIS A 67 -13.28 -2.72 -2.64
CA HIS A 67 -12.31 -3.44 -3.45
C HIS A 67 -10.87 -2.92 -3.24
N THR A 68 -10.73 -1.62 -3.00
CA THR A 68 -9.43 -0.97 -2.82
C THR A 68 -8.73 -1.38 -1.53
N TRP A 69 -9.46 -1.54 -0.41
CA TRP A 69 -8.86 -1.95 0.87
C TRP A 69 -8.89 -3.46 1.12
N LYS A 70 -9.85 -4.21 0.55
CA LYS A 70 -9.95 -5.67 0.73
C LYS A 70 -8.82 -6.41 0.00
N MET A 71 -8.35 -5.89 -1.13
CA MET A 71 -7.26 -6.45 -1.96
C MET A 71 -7.32 -7.97 -2.25
N TRP A 72 -8.49 -8.59 -2.10
CA TRP A 72 -8.80 -10.00 -2.39
C TRP A 72 -9.95 -10.07 -3.39
N PRO A 73 -10.04 -11.11 -4.26
CA PRO A 73 -11.21 -11.37 -5.09
C PRO A 73 -12.56 -11.46 -4.35
#